data_AF-A0A2K5YSE0-F1
#
_entry.id   AF-A0A2K5YSE0-F1
#
_cell.length_a   1.000
_cell.length_b   1.000
_cell.length_c   1.000
_cell.angle_alpha   90.00
_cell.angle_beta   90.00
_cell.angle_gamma   90.00
#
_symmetry.space_group_name_H-M   'P 1'
#
loop_
_entity.id
_entity.type
_entity.pdbx_description
1 polymer ?
#
loop_
_entity_poly.entity_id
_entity_poly.type
_entity_poly.pdbx_seq_one_letter_code
_entity_poly.pdbx_strand_id
1 'polypeptide(L)'
;MALLTAETFSLQFNNKRRVNKPHYPRKALLCYQLTPQNGSTPTRGHLKNKKKHHAEIHFINKIKSMGLDETQCYQVTCYLTWSPCPSCARELVDFIKAHRHLNLRIFASRLYYHWRPHYQEGLLLLCGSQVPVEVMGLPDSRGTCAGLLHRYIV
;
A
#
# COMPACT_ATOMS: atom_id res chain seq x y z
N MET A 1 -3.64 17.54 -10.01
CA MET A 1 -3.90 16.08 -9.98
C MET A 1 -5.38 15.86 -9.67
N ALA A 2 -6.07 15.04 -10.45
CA ALA A 2 -7.50 14.76 -10.22
C ALA A 2 -7.68 13.85 -8.99
N LEU A 3 -8.48 14.32 -8.03
CA LEU A 3 -8.92 13.53 -6.89
C LEU A 3 -9.72 12.30 -7.38
N LEU A 4 -9.65 11.20 -6.62
CA LEU A 4 -10.54 10.06 -6.86
C LEU A 4 -11.98 10.51 -6.57
N THR A 5 -12.93 10.13 -7.43
CA THR A 5 -14.35 10.34 -7.12
C THR A 5 -14.73 9.49 -5.91
N ALA A 6 -15.67 9.99 -5.10
CA ALA A 6 -16.18 9.27 -3.93
C ALA A 6 -16.73 7.87 -4.32
N GLU A 7 -17.37 7.78 -5.49
CA GLU A 7 -17.84 6.52 -6.06
C GLU A 7 -16.68 5.56 -6.36
N THR A 8 -15.62 6.04 -7.04
CA THR A 8 -14.44 5.20 -7.33
C THR A 8 -13.81 4.70 -6.05
N PHE A 9 -13.69 5.56 -5.03
CA PHE A 9 -13.15 5.16 -3.74
C PHE A 9 -14.02 4.07 -3.10
N SER A 10 -15.33 4.29 -3.00
CA SER A 10 -16.28 3.33 -2.40
C SER A 10 -16.24 1.96 -3.10
N LEU A 11 -16.28 1.93 -4.43
CA LEU A 11 -16.25 0.69 -5.20
C LEU A 11 -14.91 -0.04 -5.08
N GLN A 12 -13.79 0.68 -5.22
CA GLN A 12 -12.47 0.05 -5.27
C GLN A 12 -11.96 -0.36 -3.89
N PHE A 13 -12.27 0.39 -2.83
CA PHE A 13 -11.88 0.08 -1.44
C PHE A 13 -12.91 -0.78 -0.68
N ASN A 14 -14.00 -1.21 -1.32
CA ASN A 14 -14.96 -2.13 -0.74
C ASN A 14 -14.31 -3.47 -0.32
N ASN A 15 -14.16 -3.66 0.99
CA ASN A 15 -13.52 -4.83 1.61
C ASN A 15 -14.47 -6.02 1.83
N LYS A 16 -15.73 -5.95 1.38
CA LYS A 16 -16.65 -7.11 1.45
C LYS A 16 -16.07 -8.32 0.74
N ARG A 17 -16.19 -9.50 1.35
CA ARG A 17 -15.70 -10.77 0.76
C ARG A 17 -16.32 -11.02 -0.62
N ARG A 18 -17.63 -10.85 -0.74
CA ARG A 18 -18.38 -10.95 -2.00
C ARG A 18 -18.91 -9.58 -2.44
N VAL A 19 -18.85 -9.32 -3.75
CA VAL A 19 -19.39 -8.10 -4.35
C VAL A 19 -20.89 -8.31 -4.60
N ASN A 20 -21.72 -7.41 -4.07
CA ASN A 20 -23.17 -7.41 -4.31
C ASN A 20 -23.46 -7.14 -5.80
N LYS A 21 -24.63 -7.59 -6.27
CA LYS A 21 -25.09 -7.22 -7.61
C LYS A 21 -25.37 -5.70 -7.66
N PRO A 22 -25.09 -5.01 -8.80
CA PRO A 22 -24.45 -5.53 -10.01
C PRO A 22 -22.96 -5.78 -9.80
N HIS A 23 -22.44 -6.86 -10.39
CA HIS A 23 -21.02 -7.21 -10.25
C HIS A 23 -20.13 -6.18 -10.97
N TYR A 24 -19.04 -5.78 -10.31
CA TYR A 24 -18.03 -4.91 -10.89
C TYR A 24 -16.61 -5.41 -10.55
N PRO A 25 -15.62 -5.16 -11.42
CA PRO A 25 -14.24 -5.54 -11.15
C PRO A 25 -13.61 -4.61 -10.10
N ARG A 26 -13.03 -5.21 -9.06
CA ARG A 26 -12.19 -4.52 -8.07
C ARG A 26 -10.74 -4.52 -8.55
N LYS A 27 -10.30 -3.40 -9.10
CA LYS A 27 -8.96 -3.19 -9.64
C LYS A 27 -7.97 -2.88 -8.52
N ALA A 28 -6.71 -3.20 -8.76
CA ALA A 28 -5.62 -2.75 -7.92
C ALA A 28 -5.39 -1.24 -8.14
N LEU A 29 -5.75 -0.49 -7.12
CA LEU A 29 -5.54 0.94 -6.93
C LEU A 29 -4.65 1.14 -5.70
N LEU A 30 -3.66 2.02 -5.85
CA LEU A 30 -2.71 2.47 -4.86
C LEU A 30 -2.85 3.99 -4.72
N CYS A 31 -3.21 4.46 -3.54
CA CYS A 31 -3.17 5.87 -3.18
C CYS A 31 -1.97 6.09 -2.26
N TYR A 32 -1.20 7.13 -2.48
CA TYR A 32 -0.05 7.43 -1.62
C TYR A 32 -0.10 8.87 -1.14
N GLN A 33 0.45 9.07 0.06
CA GLN A 33 0.75 10.36 0.64
C GLN A 33 2.22 10.37 1.05
N LEU A 34 2.98 11.30 0.48
CA LEU A 34 4.35 11.62 0.84
C LEU A 34 4.32 12.87 1.74
N THR A 35 4.69 12.70 3.00
CA THR A 35 4.75 13.78 3.99
C THR A 35 6.20 14.04 4.37
N PRO A 36 6.78 15.18 3.97
CA PRO A 36 8.09 15.62 4.46
C PRO A 36 8.05 15.85 5.98
N GLN A 37 9.09 15.43 6.71
CA GLN A 37 9.15 15.61 8.17
C GLN A 37 9.47 17.06 8.59
N ASN A 38 9.98 17.88 7.69
CA ASN A 38 10.25 19.30 7.94
C ASN A 38 8.99 20.19 7.94
N GLY A 39 7.79 19.60 7.85
CA GLY A 39 6.52 20.34 7.84
C GLY A 39 6.11 20.89 6.47
N SER A 40 6.85 20.59 5.40
CA SER A 40 6.48 20.98 4.04
C SER A 40 5.16 20.33 3.58
N THR A 41 4.58 20.90 2.52
CA THR A 41 3.29 20.46 1.99
C THR A 41 3.31 18.98 1.56
N PRO A 42 2.38 18.14 2.05
CA PRO A 42 2.32 16.74 1.65
C PRO A 42 1.96 16.58 0.17
N THR A 43 2.68 15.70 -0.53
CA THR A 43 2.36 15.32 -1.91
C THR A 43 1.46 14.10 -1.91
N ARG A 44 0.34 14.15 -2.64
CA ARG A 44 -0.62 13.04 -2.73
C ARG A 44 -0.80 12.62 -4.17
N GLY A 45 -1.03 11.33 -4.38
CA GLY A 45 -1.35 10.80 -5.70
C GLY A 45 -2.02 9.44 -5.65
N HIS A 46 -2.51 8.98 -6.80
CA HIS A 46 -3.03 7.63 -6.96
C HIS A 46 -2.56 7.02 -8.27
N LEU A 47 -2.43 5.69 -8.26
CA LEU A 47 -1.90 4.86 -9.33
C LEU A 47 -2.77 3.61 -9.44
N LYS A 48 -3.01 3.16 -10.67
CA LYS A 48 -3.77 1.96 -10.98
C LYS A 48 -2.86 0.97 -11.70
N ASN A 49 -3.12 -0.33 -11.57
CA ASN A 49 -2.46 -1.32 -12.41
C ASN A 49 -2.70 -0.99 -13.88
N LYS A 50 -1.63 -1.00 -14.68
CA LYS A 50 -1.68 -0.91 -16.14
C LYS A 50 -1.19 -2.24 -16.69
N LYS A 51 -1.90 -2.83 -17.66
CA LYS A 51 -1.61 -4.12 -18.34
C LYS A 51 -0.41 -4.93 -17.81
N LYS A 52 0.83 -4.51 -18.10
CA LYS A 52 2.07 -5.25 -17.78
C LYS A 52 2.77 -4.86 -16.47
N HIS A 53 2.27 -3.89 -15.71
CA HIS A 53 2.94 -3.32 -14.54
C HIS A 53 1.97 -3.15 -13.36
N HIS A 54 2.45 -3.57 -12.20
CA HIS A 54 1.74 -3.42 -10.93
C HIS A 54 1.85 -1.98 -10.41
N ALA A 55 0.84 -1.52 -9.67
CA ALA A 55 0.75 -0.16 -9.15
C ALA A 55 1.93 0.18 -8.22
N GLU A 56 2.44 -0.80 -7.51
CA GLU A 56 3.60 -0.72 -6.61
C GLU A 56 4.88 -0.37 -7.37
N ILE A 57 5.10 -0.96 -8.55
CA ILE A 57 6.27 -0.67 -9.39
C ILE A 57 6.16 0.73 -9.98
N HIS A 58 4.95 1.12 -10.42
CA HIS A 58 4.69 2.50 -10.83
C HIS A 58 4.92 3.49 -9.70
N PHE A 59 4.57 3.12 -8.46
CA PHE A 59 4.80 3.94 -7.29
C PHE A 59 6.29 4.12 -7.02
N ILE A 60 7.09 3.04 -7.02
CA ILE A 60 8.55 3.11 -6.86
C ILE A 60 9.16 4.05 -7.91
N ASN A 61 8.84 3.85 -9.18
CA ASN A 61 9.37 4.69 -10.26
C ASN A 61 8.91 6.15 -10.12
N LYS A 62 7.68 6.37 -9.65
CA LYS A 62 7.15 7.71 -9.42
C LYS A 62 7.91 8.43 -8.30
N ILE A 63 8.20 7.77 -7.18
CA ILE A 63 8.99 8.36 -6.10
C ILE A 63 10.42 8.65 -6.56
N LYS A 64 11.08 7.71 -7.26
CA LYS A 64 12.40 7.93 -7.85
C LYS A 64 12.44 9.15 -8.78
N SER A 65 11.40 9.32 -9.60
CA SER A 65 11.30 10.46 -10.52
C SER A 65 11.07 11.82 -9.86
N MET A 66 10.71 11.86 -8.56
CA MET A 66 10.46 13.13 -7.86
C MET A 66 11.75 13.84 -7.45
N GLY A 67 12.91 13.16 -7.46
CA GLY A 67 14.18 13.75 -7.04
C GLY A 67 14.11 14.28 -5.61
N LEU A 68 13.65 13.42 -4.67
CA LEU A 68 13.52 13.79 -3.27
C LEU A 68 14.89 14.13 -2.66
N ASP A 69 14.91 15.07 -1.72
CA ASP A 69 16.12 15.48 -1.03
C ASP A 69 16.52 14.41 -0.01
N GLU A 70 17.59 13.68 -0.28
CA GLU A 70 18.04 12.56 0.57
C GLU A 70 18.50 12.99 1.97
N THR A 71 18.73 14.29 2.20
CA THR A 71 19.05 14.83 3.53
C THR A 71 17.81 14.91 4.44
N GLN A 72 16.61 14.87 3.86
CA GLN A 72 15.35 14.97 4.58
C GLN A 72 14.71 13.60 4.77
N CYS A 73 14.07 13.41 5.92
CA CYS A 73 13.23 12.24 6.15
C CYS A 73 11.81 12.47 5.59
N TYR A 74 11.26 11.45 4.93
CA TYR A 74 9.89 11.48 4.44
C TYR A 74 9.08 10.30 4.97
N GLN A 75 7.85 10.58 5.38
CA GLN A 75 6.86 9.56 5.67
C GLN A 75 6.05 9.27 4.42
N VAL A 76 6.11 8.04 3.93
CA VAL A 76 5.28 7.57 2.83
C VAL A 76 4.19 6.65 3.35
N THR A 77 2.94 7.04 3.15
CA THR A 77 1.79 6.20 3.51
C THR A 77 1.06 5.76 2.26
N CYS A 78 0.97 4.45 2.05
CA CYS A 78 0.32 3.83 0.90
C CYS A 78 -0.98 3.14 1.33
N TYR A 79 -2.08 3.48 0.67
CA TYR A 79 -3.38 2.84 0.79
C TYR A 79 -3.64 2.01 -0.47
N LEU A 80 -3.61 0.70 -0.29
CA LEU A 80 -3.80 -0.30 -1.31
C LEU A 80 -5.18 -0.91 -1.20
N THR A 81 -5.81 -1.11 -2.35
CA THR A 81 -7.05 -1.88 -2.44
C THR A 81 -6.84 -3.39 -2.29
N TRP A 82 -5.66 -3.88 -2.69
CA TRP A 82 -5.22 -5.26 -2.57
C TRP A 82 -3.78 -5.26 -2.06
N SER A 83 -3.45 -6.14 -1.10
CA SER A 83 -2.08 -6.28 -0.60
C SER A 83 -1.10 -6.64 -1.74
N PRO A 84 0.18 -6.25 -1.63
CA PRO A 84 1.14 -6.47 -2.70
C PRO A 84 1.39 -7.97 -2.93
N CYS A 85 1.74 -8.30 -4.18
CA CYS A 85 2.20 -9.66 -4.51
C CYS A 85 3.65 -9.89 -4.06
N PRO A 86 4.13 -11.14 -4.01
CA PRO A 86 5.46 -11.46 -3.48
C PRO A 86 6.61 -10.76 -4.21
N SER A 87 6.51 -10.64 -5.54
CA SER A 87 7.48 -9.90 -6.34
C SER A 87 7.50 -8.42 -6.00
N CYS A 88 6.33 -7.77 -5.93
CA CYS A 88 6.22 -6.36 -5.52
C CYS A 88 6.69 -6.13 -4.09
N ALA A 89 6.47 -7.09 -3.18
CA ALA A 89 6.96 -7.00 -1.82
C ALA A 89 8.49 -6.94 -1.78
N ARG A 90 9.19 -7.80 -2.54
CA ARG A 90 10.66 -7.75 -2.65
C ARG A 90 11.14 -6.42 -3.21
N GLU A 91 10.56 -5.96 -4.32
CA GLU A 91 10.90 -4.68 -4.95
C GLU A 91 10.72 -3.49 -4.00
N LEU A 92 9.64 -3.50 -3.20
CA LEU A 92 9.41 -2.47 -2.17
C LEU A 92 10.45 -2.53 -1.05
N VAL A 93 10.85 -3.73 -0.63
CA VAL A 93 11.91 -3.91 0.38
C VAL A 93 13.25 -3.40 -0.14
N ASP A 94 13.63 -3.77 -1.36
CA ASP A 94 14.88 -3.33 -1.98
C ASP A 94 14.88 -1.80 -2.16
N PHE A 95 13.73 -1.24 -2.55
CA PHE A 95 13.54 0.20 -2.65
C PHE A 95 13.76 0.92 -1.31
N ILE A 96 13.14 0.46 -0.22
CA ILE A 96 13.29 1.10 1.11
C ILE A 96 14.69 0.90 1.69
N LYS A 97 15.31 -0.27 1.47
CA LYS A 97 16.70 -0.50 1.88
C LYS A 97 17.68 0.44 1.18
N ALA A 98 17.42 0.75 -0.10
CA ALA A 98 18.22 1.72 -0.86
C ALA A 98 17.95 3.18 -0.45
N HIS A 99 16.74 3.51 0.01
CA HIS A 99 16.32 4.86 0.36
C HIS A 99 15.95 4.96 1.86
N ARG A 100 16.96 4.90 2.74
CA ARG A 100 16.77 4.88 4.20
C ARG A 100 16.12 6.15 4.77
N HIS A 101 16.10 7.23 4.00
CA HIS A 101 15.42 8.48 4.34
C HIS A 101 13.87 8.39 4.15
N LEU A 102 13.37 7.29 3.59
CA LEU A 102 11.93 7.03 3.39
C LEU A 102 11.40 6.03 4.40
N ASN A 103 10.38 6.44 5.16
CA ASN A 103 9.63 5.57 6.06
C ASN A 103 8.31 5.17 5.40
N LEU A 104 8.22 3.94 4.92
CA LEU A 104 7.04 3.44 4.20
C LEU A 104 6.08 2.69 5.12
N ARG A 105 4.80 3.06 5.09
CA ARG A 105 3.70 2.33 5.72
C ARG A 105 2.68 1.90 4.68
N ILE A 106 2.22 0.66 4.76
CA ILE A 106 1.26 0.08 3.82
C ILE A 106 -0.02 -0.28 4.55
N PHE A 107 -1.14 0.21 4.04
CA PHE A 107 -2.48 -0.14 4.48
C PHE A 107 -3.21 -0.83 3.33
N ALA A 108 -3.65 -2.07 3.52
CA ALA A 108 -4.38 -2.84 2.52
C ALA A 108 -5.86 -3.00 2.90
N SER A 109 -6.77 -2.65 2.00
CA SER A 109 -8.22 -2.91 2.17
C SER A 109 -8.53 -4.41 2.18
N ARG A 110 -7.83 -5.18 1.34
CA ARG A 110 -8.02 -6.62 1.19
C ARG A 110 -6.68 -7.31 1.02
N LEU A 111 -6.56 -8.52 1.56
CA LEU A 111 -5.37 -9.35 1.38
C LEU A 111 -5.50 -10.17 0.09
N TYR A 112 -4.54 -10.00 -0.82
CA TYR A 112 -4.50 -10.69 -2.10
C TYR A 112 -3.92 -12.08 -1.95
N TYR A 113 -4.68 -13.11 -2.33
CA TYR A 113 -4.30 -14.52 -2.22
C TYR A 113 -3.70 -14.92 -0.86
N HIS A 114 -4.26 -14.39 0.23
CA HIS A 114 -3.72 -14.58 1.59
C HIS A 114 -3.67 -16.04 2.05
N TRP A 115 -4.40 -16.94 1.41
CA TRP A 115 -4.36 -18.38 1.66
C TRP A 115 -3.16 -19.09 1.00
N ARG A 116 -2.36 -18.39 0.18
CA ARG A 116 -1.17 -18.95 -0.46
C ARG A 116 0.09 -18.61 0.34
N PRO A 117 0.94 -19.60 0.68
CA PRO A 117 2.16 -19.39 1.48
C PRO A 117 3.07 -18.29 0.94
N HIS A 118 3.37 -18.29 -0.36
CA HIS A 118 4.25 -17.29 -0.97
C HIS A 118 3.74 -15.84 -0.82
N TYR A 119 2.42 -15.63 -0.78
CA TYR A 119 1.84 -14.31 -0.55
C TYR A 119 2.00 -13.89 0.91
N GLN A 120 1.83 -14.82 1.86
CA GLN A 120 2.10 -14.56 3.28
C GLN A 120 3.58 -14.23 3.50
N GLU A 121 4.50 -15.01 2.93
CA GLU A 121 5.94 -14.76 2.98
C GLU A 121 6.31 -13.36 2.48
N GLY A 122 5.71 -12.91 1.37
CA GLY A 122 5.92 -11.57 0.84
C GLY A 122 5.47 -10.47 1.82
N LEU A 123 4.33 -10.64 2.48
CA LEU A 123 3.85 -9.68 3.48
C LEU A 123 4.70 -9.70 4.75
N LEU A 124 5.13 -10.88 5.21
CA LEU A 124 6.04 -11.03 6.35
C LEU A 124 7.41 -10.40 6.06
N LEU A 125 7.92 -10.54 4.83
CA LEU A 125 9.16 -9.91 4.40
C LEU A 125 9.09 -8.38 4.49
N LEU A 126 7.96 -7.79 4.11
CA LEU A 126 7.73 -6.34 4.26
C LEU A 126 7.77 -5.93 5.73
N CYS A 127 7.00 -6.61 6.59
CA CYS A 127 6.97 -6.33 8.03
C CYS A 127 8.36 -6.48 8.68
N GLY A 128 9.11 -7.52 8.31
CA GLY A 128 10.48 -7.75 8.79
C GLY A 128 11.51 -6.75 8.27
N SER A 129 11.19 -6.02 7.20
CA SER A 129 12.04 -5.00 6.59
C SER A 129 11.62 -3.58 6.94
N GLN A 130 10.98 -3.40 8.11
CA GLN A 130 10.52 -2.09 8.62
C GLN A 130 9.42 -1.43 7.77
N VAL A 131 8.73 -2.19 6.92
CA VAL A 131 7.56 -1.73 6.17
C VAL A 131 6.31 -2.36 6.77
N PRO A 132 5.67 -1.74 7.78
CA PRO A 132 4.47 -2.30 8.39
C PRO A 132 3.35 -2.39 7.35
N VAL A 133 2.73 -3.57 7.29
CA VAL A 133 1.54 -3.84 6.49
C VAL A 133 0.35 -4.05 7.42
N GLU A 134 -0.63 -3.17 7.31
CA GLU A 134 -1.85 -3.19 8.13
C GLU A 134 -3.09 -3.34 7.26
N VAL A 135 -4.15 -3.97 7.79
CA VAL A 135 -5.44 -4.02 7.10
C VAL A 135 -6.22 -2.75 7.42
N MET A 136 -6.80 -2.10 6.41
CA MET A 136 -7.63 -0.92 6.61
C MET A 136 -8.89 -1.29 7.39
N GLY A 137 -8.96 -0.86 8.64
CA GLY A 137 -10.16 -0.86 9.46
C GLY A 137 -10.74 0.54 9.59
N LEU A 138 -11.91 0.65 10.24
CA LEU A 138 -12.25 1.91 10.92
C LEU A 138 -11.11 2.22 11.88
N PRO A 139 -10.72 3.50 12.06
CA PRO A 139 -9.68 3.87 13.02
C PRO A 139 -10.18 3.53 14.43
N ASP A 140 -9.94 2.29 14.83
CA ASP A 140 -10.16 1.84 16.19
C ASP A 140 -8.92 2.24 16.99
N SER A 141 -9.18 2.75 18.17
CA SER A 141 -8.32 3.55 19.06
C SER A 141 -6.97 2.94 19.51
N ARG A 142 -6.48 1.86 18.89
CA ARG A 142 -5.25 1.16 19.30
C ARG A 142 -4.44 0.70 18.09
N GLY A 143 -3.53 1.56 17.64
CA GLY A 143 -2.55 1.23 16.61
C GLY A 143 -1.54 0.21 17.14
N THR A 144 -1.50 -0.99 16.56
CA THR A 144 -0.28 -1.82 16.44
C THR A 144 -0.54 -3.05 15.56
N CYS A 145 0.43 -3.34 14.69
CA CYS A 145 0.33 -4.25 13.53
C CYS A 145 0.31 -5.76 13.85
N ALA A 146 0.16 -6.21 15.11
CA ALA A 146 0.25 -7.63 15.44
C ALA A 146 -1.09 -8.38 15.40
N GLY A 147 -2.22 -7.69 15.61
CA GLY A 147 -3.50 -8.36 15.90
C GLY A 147 -4.29 -8.87 14.70
N LEU A 148 -4.13 -8.27 13.51
CA LEU A 148 -5.00 -8.56 12.36
C LEU A 148 -4.45 -9.65 11.44
N LEU A 149 -3.13 -9.78 11.27
CA LEU A 149 -2.56 -10.87 10.45
C LEU A 149 -2.84 -12.24 11.11
N HIS A 150 -2.81 -12.31 12.45
CA HIS A 150 -3.07 -13.55 13.18
C HIS A 150 -4.53 -14.04 13.05
N ARG A 151 -5.50 -13.15 12.76
CA ARG A 151 -6.92 -13.53 12.53
C ARG A 151 -7.21 -14.03 11.11
N TYR A 152 -6.29 -13.88 10.17
CA TYR A 152 -6.44 -14.30 8.76
C TYR A 152 -5.49 -15.43 8.36
N ILE A 153 -4.58 -15.85 9.26
CA ILE A 153 -3.57 -16.90 9.03
C ILE A 153 -3.90 -18.20 9.82
N VAL A 154 -5.03 -18.27 10.53
CA VAL A 154 -5.53 -19.55 11.07
C VAL A 154 -6.66 -20.11 10.21
#